data_AF-A0A919CDT6-F1
#
_entry.id   AF-A0A919CDT6-F1
#
_cell.length_a   1.000
_cell.length_b   1.000
_cell.length_c   1.000
_cell.angle_alpha   90.00
_cell.angle_beta   90.00
_cell.angle_gamma   90.00
#
_symmetry.space_group_name_H-M   'P 1'
#
loop_
_entity.id
_entity.type
_entity.pdbx_description
1 polymer ?
#
loop_
_entity_poly.entity_id
_entity_poly.type
_entity_poly.pdbx_seq_one_letter_code
_entity_poly.pdbx_strand_id
1 'polypeptide(L)'
;MPETERFTVAEAESSAVHTALACAAQVIQGPLYELQHRLSAALRPLVPHRAVAEMSAHCAHSPVKAHGEDTLASRITGAELDALAATVRPGHPWQGTAHLAGGVHPVLAVSSALTSYRPTLLTLVLPEEAPPLPAGTLALVQALWDVVTAHLDRVATEALPGMMSQSRAVAGERARAIAELSEVHTAALTGLLGTLRSRALDDATARARAVELAVDSLVELRTVAERDQALTEEPAVQAFDRLADSLRPLLRHGPVRLELAPPAEDRPLPADIARTARAVMRTVLLVALEQDPVTRVQVGWHLDAGTDELRATVRDDGPGTLGREAFAVRRAEERLTALGGRLEVDAVPGWGTTVTAALPLGTPGLPESDPLAALGPRELEVLAQLARGHRNRAIAEALHISESTVKFHVKNILSKLSVATRGEAAALAHTLHVVA
;
A
#
# COMPACT_ATOMS: atom_id res chain seq x y z
N MET A 1 -48.58 10.94 21.35
CA MET A 1 -48.09 10.99 19.95
C MET A 1 -49.06 10.22 19.09
N PRO A 2 -49.67 10.83 18.07
CA PRO A 2 -50.73 10.21 17.28
C PRO A 2 -50.14 9.09 16.38
N GLU A 3 -50.94 8.05 16.11
CA GLU A 3 -50.53 6.87 15.33
C GLU A 3 -49.99 7.18 13.93
N THR A 4 -50.42 8.30 13.35
CA THR A 4 -49.97 8.78 12.04
C THR A 4 -48.50 9.21 12.01
N GLU A 5 -47.96 9.74 13.11
CA GLU A 5 -46.52 10.07 13.21
C GLU A 5 -45.66 8.81 13.41
N ARG A 6 -46.20 7.74 14.01
CA ARG A 6 -45.45 6.48 14.16
C ARG A 6 -45.31 5.74 12.83
N PHE A 7 -46.33 5.82 11.97
CA PHE A 7 -46.33 5.16 10.67
C PHE A 7 -45.31 5.79 9.70
N THR A 8 -45.23 7.12 9.68
CA THR A 8 -44.29 7.86 8.81
C THR A 8 -42.83 7.70 9.24
N VAL A 9 -42.56 7.63 10.55
CA VAL A 9 -41.21 7.35 11.07
C VAL A 9 -40.77 5.92 10.72
N ALA A 10 -41.65 4.94 10.83
CA ALA A 10 -41.35 3.55 10.49
C ALA A 10 -41.08 3.35 8.97
N GLU A 11 -41.83 4.03 8.10
CA GLU A 11 -41.58 4.01 6.66
C GLU A 11 -40.26 4.70 6.28
N ALA A 12 -39.92 5.81 6.94
CA ALA A 12 -38.66 6.51 6.74
C ALA A 12 -37.44 5.68 7.19
N GLU A 13 -37.54 5.01 8.35
CA GLU A 13 -36.51 4.09 8.84
C GLU A 13 -36.34 2.87 7.90
N SER A 14 -37.45 2.29 7.42
CA SER A 14 -37.41 1.18 6.46
C SER A 14 -36.77 1.56 5.13
N SER A 15 -37.07 2.76 4.62
CA SER A 15 -36.46 3.31 3.41
C SER A 15 -34.96 3.58 3.57
N ALA A 16 -34.53 4.11 4.72
CA ALA A 16 -33.11 4.35 5.03
C ALA A 16 -32.31 3.04 5.11
N VAL A 17 -32.85 2.01 5.78
CA VAL A 17 -32.22 0.68 5.86
C VAL A 17 -32.11 0.03 4.48
N HIS A 18 -33.17 0.10 3.67
CA HIS A 18 -33.13 -0.44 2.30
C HIS A 18 -32.06 0.28 1.45
N THR A 19 -31.99 1.61 1.56
CA THR A 19 -30.97 2.42 0.89
C THR A 19 -29.56 2.01 1.33
N ALA A 20 -29.33 1.85 2.63
CA ALA A 20 -28.03 1.45 3.17
C ALA A 20 -27.57 0.08 2.67
N LEU A 21 -28.48 -0.90 2.61
CA LEU A 21 -28.19 -2.24 2.10
C LEU A 21 -27.90 -2.22 0.60
N ALA A 22 -28.67 -1.47 -0.19
CA ALA A 22 -28.41 -1.29 -1.61
C ALA A 22 -27.06 -0.60 -1.86
N CYS A 23 -26.74 0.41 -1.06
CA CYS A 23 -25.45 1.09 -1.05
C CYS A 23 -24.29 0.14 -0.72
N ALA A 24 -24.41 -0.67 0.34
CA ALA A 24 -23.38 -1.66 0.70
C ALA A 24 -23.17 -2.67 -0.44
N ALA A 25 -24.25 -3.20 -1.02
CA ALA A 25 -24.19 -4.13 -2.14
C ALA A 25 -23.48 -3.52 -3.36
N GLN A 26 -23.80 -2.26 -3.70
CA GLN A 26 -23.05 -1.53 -4.71
C GLN A 26 -21.58 -1.47 -4.30
N VAL A 27 -21.21 -0.81 -3.21
CA VAL A 27 -19.82 -0.60 -2.78
C VAL A 27 -18.98 -1.89 -2.85
N ILE A 28 -19.52 -3.02 -2.42
CA ILE A 28 -18.85 -4.34 -2.42
C ILE A 28 -18.66 -4.95 -3.82
N GLN A 29 -19.60 -4.75 -4.76
CA GLN A 29 -19.57 -5.42 -6.07
C GLN A 29 -18.66 -4.75 -7.11
N GLY A 30 -18.27 -3.51 -6.90
CA GLY A 30 -17.50 -2.74 -7.88
C GLY A 30 -15.99 -2.81 -7.64
N PRO A 31 -15.21 -2.26 -8.58
CA PRO A 31 -13.77 -2.31 -8.50
C PRO A 31 -13.24 -1.51 -7.30
N LEU A 32 -12.22 -2.06 -6.61
CA LEU A 32 -11.65 -1.46 -5.40
C LEU A 32 -11.01 -0.08 -5.62
N TYR A 33 -10.53 0.22 -6.83
CA TYR A 33 -9.96 1.54 -7.15
C TYR A 33 -11.03 2.64 -7.21
N GLU A 34 -12.32 2.28 -7.30
CA GLU A 34 -13.45 3.22 -7.23
C GLU A 34 -14.11 3.24 -5.85
N LEU A 35 -13.57 2.51 -4.87
CA LEU A 35 -14.21 2.31 -3.57
C LEU A 35 -14.59 3.62 -2.89
N GLN A 36 -13.69 4.62 -2.85
CA GLN A 36 -13.92 5.89 -2.15
C GLN A 36 -14.99 6.74 -2.84
N HIS A 37 -14.96 6.77 -4.18
CA HIS A 37 -15.99 7.46 -4.97
C HIS A 37 -17.37 6.83 -4.73
N ARG A 38 -17.45 5.50 -4.75
CA ARG A 38 -18.72 4.76 -4.56
C ARG A 38 -19.22 4.84 -3.14
N LEU A 39 -18.31 4.79 -2.16
CA LEU A 39 -18.62 4.99 -0.75
C LEU A 39 -19.13 6.41 -0.50
N SER A 40 -18.50 7.43 -1.09
CA SER A 40 -18.99 8.81 -1.05
C SER A 40 -20.39 8.92 -1.66
N ALA A 41 -20.58 8.40 -2.87
CA ALA A 41 -21.88 8.44 -3.55
C ALA A 41 -22.98 7.72 -2.75
N ALA A 42 -22.66 6.58 -2.14
CA ALA A 42 -23.55 5.80 -1.29
C ALA A 42 -23.93 6.50 0.01
N LEU A 43 -22.97 7.18 0.65
CA LEU A 43 -23.20 7.86 1.92
C LEU A 43 -23.88 9.22 1.77
N ARG A 44 -23.77 9.85 0.60
CA ARG A 44 -24.24 11.23 0.37
C ARG A 44 -25.73 11.47 0.67
N PRO A 45 -26.66 10.55 0.38
CA PRO A 45 -28.07 10.70 0.75
C PRO A 45 -28.32 10.63 2.26
N LEU A 46 -27.47 9.93 3.00
CA LEU A 46 -27.59 9.71 4.44
C LEU A 46 -26.87 10.80 5.24
N VAL A 47 -25.69 11.18 4.77
CA VAL A 47 -24.80 12.17 5.38
C VAL A 47 -24.25 13.06 4.26
N PRO A 48 -24.80 14.27 4.06
CA PRO A 48 -24.19 15.26 3.18
C PRO A 48 -22.76 15.58 3.65
N HIS A 49 -21.78 15.44 2.76
CA HIS A 49 -20.37 15.63 3.07
C HIS A 49 -19.62 16.26 1.89
N ARG A 50 -18.52 16.95 2.21
CA ARG A 50 -17.61 17.63 1.28
C ARG A 50 -16.49 16.71 0.81
N ALA A 51 -15.99 15.88 1.72
CA ALA A 51 -14.97 14.87 1.43
C ALA A 51 -15.18 13.62 2.31
N VAL A 52 -14.71 12.48 1.81
CA VAL A 52 -14.56 11.23 2.55
C VAL A 52 -13.09 10.85 2.56
N ALA A 53 -12.60 10.37 3.69
CA ALA A 53 -11.26 9.83 3.83
C ALA A 53 -11.30 8.50 4.59
N GLU A 54 -10.59 7.52 4.08
CA GLU A 54 -10.42 6.19 4.67
C GLU A 54 -8.98 6.04 5.13
N MET A 55 -8.79 5.56 6.35
CA MET A 55 -7.54 4.98 6.81
C MET A 55 -7.64 3.45 6.81
N SER A 56 -7.01 2.84 5.80
CA SER A 56 -7.12 1.42 5.50
C SER A 56 -6.09 0.59 6.26
N ALA A 57 -6.51 -0.54 6.82
CA ALA A 57 -5.61 -1.51 7.45
C ALA A 57 -4.94 -2.45 6.42
N HIS A 58 -5.45 -2.47 5.19
CA HIS A 58 -5.06 -3.43 4.15
C HIS A 58 -4.09 -2.86 3.11
N CYS A 59 -3.93 -1.53 3.07
CA CYS A 59 -3.03 -0.84 2.15
C CYS A 59 -1.83 -0.26 2.90
N ALA A 60 -0.74 -1.04 2.98
CA ALA A 60 0.50 -0.61 3.64
C ALA A 60 1.12 0.63 2.96
N HIS A 61 1.03 0.72 1.63
CA HIS A 61 1.74 1.72 0.82
C HIS A 61 0.94 3.02 0.57
N SER A 62 -0.37 3.01 0.84
CA SER A 62 -1.25 4.18 0.74
C SER A 62 -2.36 4.01 1.78
N PRO A 63 -2.05 4.27 3.06
CA PRO A 63 -2.98 4.01 4.15
C PRO A 63 -4.16 4.98 4.10
N VAL A 64 -3.98 6.17 3.50
CA VAL A 64 -5.02 7.18 3.35
C VAL A 64 -5.54 7.21 1.92
N LYS A 65 -6.84 7.06 1.77
CA LYS A 65 -7.54 7.26 0.50
C LYS A 65 -8.66 8.26 0.72
N ALA A 66 -8.66 9.33 -0.08
CA ALA A 66 -9.64 10.40 0.05
C ALA A 66 -10.34 10.70 -1.28
N HIS A 67 -11.59 11.15 -1.21
CA HIS A 67 -12.39 11.55 -2.35
C HIS A 67 -13.33 12.69 -1.96
N GLY A 68 -13.53 13.68 -2.83
CA GLY A 68 -14.41 14.82 -2.60
C GLY A 68 -13.84 16.10 -3.16
N GLU A 69 -14.12 17.23 -2.50
CA GLU A 69 -13.54 18.53 -2.87
C GLU A 69 -12.01 18.46 -2.96
N ASP A 70 -11.44 18.82 -4.11
CA ASP A 70 -10.00 18.68 -4.39
C ASP A 70 -9.13 19.38 -3.36
N THR A 71 -9.55 20.56 -2.88
CA THR A 71 -8.81 21.35 -1.88
C THR A 71 -8.75 20.71 -0.49
N LEU A 72 -9.65 19.76 -0.20
CA LEU A 72 -9.67 18.99 1.04
C LEU A 72 -9.06 17.60 0.82
N ALA A 73 -9.60 16.83 -0.13
CA ALA A 73 -9.25 15.43 -0.31
C ALA A 73 -7.75 15.23 -0.62
N SER A 74 -7.14 16.12 -1.41
CA SER A 74 -5.70 16.05 -1.73
C SER A 74 -4.78 16.43 -0.57
N ARG A 75 -5.30 17.07 0.48
CA ARG A 75 -4.53 17.62 1.59
C ARG A 75 -4.67 16.85 2.91
N ILE A 76 -5.63 15.94 3.02
CA ILE A 76 -5.80 15.10 4.21
C ILE A 76 -4.62 14.13 4.33
N THR A 77 -3.97 14.12 5.49
CA THR A 77 -2.78 13.30 5.72
C THR A 77 -3.03 12.12 6.67
N GLY A 78 -2.15 11.12 6.62
CA GLY A 78 -2.20 9.96 7.53
C GLY A 78 -2.11 10.35 9.00
N ALA A 79 -1.23 11.29 9.37
CA ALA A 79 -1.09 11.66 10.78
C ALA A 79 -2.29 12.43 11.34
N GLU A 80 -2.98 13.22 10.50
CA GLU A 80 -4.23 13.86 10.89
C GLU A 80 -5.31 12.81 11.19
N LEU A 81 -5.39 11.76 10.36
CA LEU A 81 -6.32 10.65 10.57
C LEU A 81 -5.91 9.74 11.74
N ASP A 82 -4.62 9.52 11.99
CA ASP A 82 -4.12 8.79 13.16
C ASP A 82 -4.45 9.52 14.46
N ALA A 83 -4.24 10.84 14.49
CA ALA A 83 -4.62 11.68 15.63
C ALA A 83 -6.13 11.61 15.90
N LEU A 84 -6.95 11.62 14.84
CA LEU A 84 -8.38 11.43 14.94
C LEU A 84 -8.73 10.01 15.44
N ALA A 85 -8.11 8.97 14.88
CA ALA A 85 -8.35 7.58 15.26
C ALA A 85 -8.11 7.31 16.75
N ALA A 86 -7.18 8.03 17.39
CA ALA A 86 -6.94 7.94 18.83
C ALA A 86 -8.14 8.36 19.70
N THR A 87 -9.08 9.13 19.14
CA THR A 87 -10.28 9.60 19.83
C THR A 87 -11.53 8.76 19.53
N VAL A 88 -11.53 8.03 18.41
CA VAL A 88 -12.69 7.29 17.91
C VAL A 88 -12.62 5.83 18.36
N ARG A 89 -13.59 5.40 19.18
CA ARG A 89 -13.67 4.00 19.61
C ARG A 89 -14.32 3.14 18.53
N PRO A 90 -13.79 1.93 18.22
CA PRO A 90 -14.43 1.02 17.29
C PRO A 90 -15.88 0.70 17.68
N GLY A 91 -16.77 0.68 16.69
CA GLY A 91 -18.22 0.46 16.88
C GLY A 91 -18.98 1.62 17.52
N HIS A 92 -18.31 2.74 17.83
CA HIS A 92 -18.91 3.91 18.46
C HIS A 92 -18.65 5.15 17.59
N PRO A 93 -19.59 5.51 16.71
CA PRO A 93 -19.49 6.70 15.88
C PRO A 93 -19.18 7.95 16.68
N TRP A 94 -18.25 8.75 16.19
CA TRP A 94 -17.85 10.00 16.81
C TRP A 94 -18.15 11.16 15.86
N GLN A 95 -18.82 12.20 16.38
CA GLN A 95 -19.07 13.43 15.64
C GLN A 95 -18.50 14.60 16.44
N GLY A 96 -17.75 15.47 15.77
CA GLY A 96 -17.08 16.61 16.41
C GLY A 96 -16.31 17.45 15.40
N THR A 97 -15.33 18.19 15.88
CA THR A 97 -14.40 18.95 15.04
C THR A 97 -13.02 18.32 15.06
N ALA A 98 -12.39 18.22 13.89
CA ALA A 98 -11.05 17.66 13.74
C ALA A 98 -10.18 18.57 12.88
N HIS A 99 -8.86 18.56 13.13
CA HIS A 99 -7.90 19.25 12.29
C HIS A 99 -7.54 18.35 11.11
N LEU A 100 -8.00 18.70 9.90
CA LEU A 100 -7.80 17.96 8.66
C LEU A 100 -7.44 18.95 7.54
N ALA A 101 -6.56 18.55 6.61
CA ALA A 101 -6.16 19.39 5.47
C ALA A 101 -5.60 20.78 5.89
N GLY A 102 -5.00 20.87 7.08
CA GLY A 102 -4.48 22.12 7.65
C GLY A 102 -5.55 23.09 8.19
N GLY A 103 -6.80 22.66 8.34
CA GLY A 103 -7.91 23.45 8.88
C GLY A 103 -8.73 22.68 9.92
N VAL A 104 -9.60 23.37 10.67
CA VAL A 104 -10.55 22.71 11.59
C VAL A 104 -11.88 22.55 10.87
N HIS A 105 -12.39 21.33 10.82
CA HIS A 105 -13.63 21.01 10.11
C HIS A 105 -14.56 20.16 10.97
N PRO A 106 -15.89 20.30 10.83
CA PRO A 106 -16.83 19.35 11.41
C PRO A 106 -16.72 18.00 10.68
N VAL A 107 -16.69 16.91 11.44
CA VAL A 107 -16.49 15.57 10.91
C VAL A 107 -17.39 14.56 11.59
N LEU A 108 -17.74 13.51 10.84
CA LEU A 108 -18.21 12.23 11.36
C LEU A 108 -17.11 11.21 11.13
N ALA A 109 -16.68 10.52 12.18
CA ALA A 109 -15.70 9.45 12.12
C ALA A 109 -16.28 8.14 12.68
N VAL A 110 -16.12 7.06 11.95
CA VAL A 110 -16.51 5.71 12.37
C VAL A 110 -15.32 4.77 12.27
N SER A 111 -15.19 3.89 13.26
CA SER A 111 -14.08 2.94 13.33
C SER A 111 -14.61 1.53 13.41
N SER A 112 -13.98 0.61 12.67
CA SER A 112 -14.34 -0.81 12.65
C SER A 112 -13.19 -1.65 13.19
N ALA A 113 -13.50 -2.59 14.09
CA ALA A 113 -12.54 -3.57 14.63
C ALA A 113 -12.62 -4.93 13.92
N LEU A 114 -13.42 -5.04 12.83
CA LEU A 114 -13.64 -6.29 12.10
C LEU A 114 -12.45 -6.71 11.22
N THR A 115 -11.34 -5.98 11.28
CA THR A 115 -10.10 -6.35 10.61
C THR A 115 -9.19 -7.20 11.47
N SER A 116 -8.41 -8.06 10.85
CA SER A 116 -7.45 -8.92 11.55
C SER A 116 -6.20 -8.19 12.10
N TYR A 117 -5.99 -6.90 11.79
CA TYR A 117 -4.68 -6.24 11.98
C TYR A 117 -4.70 -4.90 12.71
N ARG A 118 -5.50 -3.92 12.26
CA ARG A 118 -5.65 -2.61 12.90
C ARG A 118 -7.03 -2.04 12.62
N PRO A 119 -7.69 -1.38 13.59
CA PRO A 119 -8.98 -0.77 13.33
C PRO A 119 -8.90 0.23 12.18
N THR A 120 -9.88 0.17 11.28
CA THR A 120 -9.97 1.06 10.11
C THR A 120 -10.82 2.27 10.44
N LEU A 121 -10.41 3.45 10.00
CA LEU A 121 -11.15 4.69 10.21
C LEU A 121 -11.79 5.15 8.90
N LEU A 122 -13.08 5.48 8.94
CA LEU A 122 -13.76 6.24 7.89
C LEU A 122 -14.13 7.60 8.46
N THR A 123 -13.72 8.65 7.76
CA THR A 123 -13.94 10.05 8.14
C THR A 123 -14.71 10.77 7.03
N LEU A 124 -15.82 11.41 7.39
CA LEU A 124 -16.62 12.26 6.51
C LEU A 124 -16.45 13.70 6.97
N VAL A 125 -15.96 14.56 6.07
CA VAL A 125 -15.86 16.01 6.30
C VAL A 125 -17.22 16.63 6.00
N LEU A 126 -17.88 17.14 7.02
CA LEU A 126 -19.22 17.69 6.93
C LEU A 126 -19.19 19.16 6.44
N PRO A 127 -20.31 19.69 5.93
CA PRO A 127 -20.48 21.14 5.75
C PRO A 127 -20.30 21.90 7.08
N GLU A 128 -19.77 23.12 7.04
CA GLU A 128 -19.46 23.93 8.24
C GLU A 128 -20.67 24.16 9.17
N GLU A 129 -21.87 24.26 8.59
CA GLU A 129 -23.13 24.48 9.31
C GLU A 129 -24.00 23.21 9.40
N ALA A 130 -23.40 22.02 9.30
CA ALA A 130 -24.15 20.77 9.37
C ALA A 130 -24.78 20.54 10.76
N PRO A 131 -26.08 20.22 10.84
CA PRO A 131 -26.71 19.86 12.12
C PRO A 131 -26.14 18.54 12.66
N PRO A 132 -26.23 18.30 13.99
CA PRO A 132 -25.87 17.01 14.57
C PRO A 132 -26.68 15.87 13.94
N LEU A 133 -26.00 14.79 13.56
CA LEU A 133 -26.65 13.67 12.88
C LEU A 133 -27.47 12.83 13.87
N PRO A 134 -28.65 12.33 13.48
CA PRO A 134 -29.44 11.44 14.32
C PRO A 134 -28.69 10.15 14.66
N ALA A 135 -28.93 9.60 15.86
CA ALA A 135 -28.31 8.34 16.30
C ALA A 135 -28.56 7.16 15.33
N GLY A 136 -29.75 7.11 14.70
CA GLY A 136 -30.06 6.10 13.69
C GLY A 136 -29.16 6.20 12.45
N THR A 137 -28.89 7.41 11.97
CA THR A 137 -27.96 7.65 10.85
C THR A 137 -26.54 7.24 11.23
N LEU A 138 -26.08 7.58 12.43
CA LEU A 138 -24.76 7.19 12.93
C LEU A 138 -24.60 5.66 12.99
N ALA A 139 -25.60 4.96 13.53
CA ALA A 139 -25.61 3.50 13.61
C ALA A 139 -25.60 2.85 12.21
N LEU A 140 -26.31 3.44 11.25
CA LEU A 140 -26.40 2.94 9.88
C LEU A 140 -25.09 3.17 9.09
N VAL A 141 -24.41 4.30 9.29
CA VAL A 141 -23.07 4.54 8.76
C VAL A 141 -22.06 3.56 9.35
N GLN A 142 -22.12 3.30 10.67
CA GLN A 142 -21.27 2.29 11.32
C GLN A 142 -21.50 0.90 10.74
N ALA A 143 -22.76 0.47 10.60
CA ALA A 143 -23.10 -0.84 10.05
C ALA A 143 -22.64 -1.00 8.60
N LEU A 144 -22.80 0.05 7.77
CA LEU A 144 -22.30 0.04 6.40
C LEU A 144 -20.76 -0.06 6.39
N TRP A 145 -20.08 0.71 7.24
CA TRP A 145 -18.63 0.65 7.33
C TRP A 145 -18.13 -0.72 7.79
N ASP A 146 -18.77 -1.32 8.78
CA ASP A 146 -18.45 -2.67 9.26
C ASP A 146 -18.59 -3.72 8.15
N VAL A 147 -19.63 -3.64 7.34
CA VAL A 147 -19.84 -4.53 6.18
C VAL A 147 -18.77 -4.33 5.11
N VAL A 148 -18.42 -3.08 4.79
CA VAL A 148 -17.35 -2.75 3.83
C VAL A 148 -16.00 -3.24 4.35
N THR A 149 -15.67 -2.96 5.61
CA THR A 149 -14.42 -3.40 6.25
C THR A 149 -14.32 -4.92 6.30
N ALA A 150 -15.40 -5.64 6.65
CA ALA A 150 -15.41 -7.10 6.63
C ALA A 150 -15.20 -7.65 5.21
N HIS A 151 -15.79 -7.02 4.20
CA HIS A 151 -15.53 -7.38 2.81
C HIS A 151 -14.08 -7.12 2.41
N LEU A 152 -13.50 -5.97 2.77
CA LEU A 152 -12.11 -5.65 2.48
C LEU A 152 -11.13 -6.57 3.22
N ASP A 153 -11.42 -6.93 4.48
CA ASP A 153 -10.63 -7.90 5.23
C ASP A 153 -10.70 -9.29 4.60
N ARG A 154 -11.91 -9.72 4.20
CA ARG A 154 -12.09 -10.96 3.43
C ARG A 154 -11.35 -10.90 2.10
N VAL A 155 -11.50 -9.82 1.33
CA VAL A 155 -10.81 -9.68 0.05
C VAL A 155 -9.30 -9.63 0.27
N ALA A 156 -8.77 -8.96 1.29
CA ALA A 156 -7.34 -8.94 1.57
C ALA A 156 -6.80 -10.32 2.01
N THR A 157 -7.56 -11.04 2.84
CA THR A 157 -7.21 -12.39 3.30
C THR A 157 -7.38 -13.43 2.19
N GLU A 158 -8.37 -13.29 1.32
CA GLU A 158 -8.65 -14.17 0.18
C GLU A 158 -7.96 -13.72 -1.13
N ALA A 159 -7.36 -12.52 -1.18
CA ALA A 159 -6.96 -11.80 -2.40
C ALA A 159 -6.18 -12.63 -3.43
N LEU A 160 -6.79 -12.69 -4.61
CA LEU A 160 -6.25 -13.14 -5.89
C LEU A 160 -5.08 -12.25 -6.38
N PRO A 161 -4.20 -12.77 -7.25
CA PRO A 161 -2.95 -12.11 -7.70
C PRO A 161 -3.07 -10.67 -8.22
N GLY A 162 -4.20 -10.29 -8.83
CA GLY A 162 -4.37 -8.98 -9.49
C GLY A 162 -4.44 -7.75 -8.57
N MET A 163 -4.68 -7.93 -7.27
CA MET A 163 -4.62 -6.81 -6.31
C MET A 163 -3.20 -6.55 -5.80
N MET A 164 -2.37 -7.60 -5.73
CA MET A 164 -0.97 -7.48 -5.32
C MET A 164 -0.14 -6.76 -6.39
N SER A 165 -0.47 -6.95 -7.67
CA SER A 165 0.11 -6.18 -8.77
C SER A 165 -0.29 -4.70 -8.75
N GLN A 166 -1.54 -4.36 -8.37
CA GLN A 166 -1.95 -2.95 -8.18
C GLN A 166 -1.30 -2.30 -6.95
N SER A 167 -1.18 -3.02 -5.82
CA SER A 167 -0.45 -2.50 -4.65
C SER A 167 1.04 -2.24 -4.96
N ARG A 168 1.62 -2.98 -5.90
CA ARG A 168 2.98 -2.74 -6.41
C ARG A 168 3.05 -1.71 -7.53
N ALA A 169 2.01 -1.55 -8.35
CA ALA A 169 1.93 -0.46 -9.32
C ALA A 169 1.91 0.90 -8.59
N VAL A 170 1.24 0.98 -7.44
CA VAL A 170 1.29 2.13 -6.52
C VAL A 170 2.66 2.23 -5.80
N ALA A 171 3.34 1.12 -5.50
CA ALA A 171 4.74 1.16 -5.07
C ALA A 171 5.68 1.69 -6.19
N GLY A 172 5.33 1.47 -7.46
CA GLY A 172 5.95 2.09 -8.63
C GLY A 172 5.67 3.60 -8.73
N GLU A 173 4.53 4.07 -8.24
CA GLU A 173 4.30 5.51 -8.03
C GLU A 173 5.13 6.06 -6.86
N ARG A 174 5.50 5.26 -5.87
CA ARG A 174 6.49 5.65 -4.85
C ARG A 174 7.91 5.73 -5.42
N ALA A 175 8.26 4.95 -6.45
CA ALA A 175 9.47 5.19 -7.23
C ALA A 175 9.40 6.55 -7.98
N ARG A 176 8.19 7.04 -8.32
CA ARG A 176 7.98 8.44 -8.74
C ARG A 176 8.06 9.44 -7.58
N ALA A 177 7.64 9.10 -6.36
CA ALA A 177 7.87 9.93 -5.16
C ALA A 177 9.37 9.98 -4.76
N ILE A 178 10.15 8.93 -5.02
CA ILE A 178 11.63 8.96 -4.98
C ILE A 178 12.18 9.89 -6.06
N ALA A 179 11.48 10.05 -7.20
CA ALA A 179 11.78 11.09 -8.17
C ALA A 179 11.36 12.50 -7.70
N GLU A 180 10.33 12.64 -6.87
CA GLU A 180 9.98 13.90 -6.18
C GLU A 180 11.00 14.27 -5.07
N LEU A 181 11.56 13.27 -4.37
CA LEU A 181 12.76 13.43 -3.53
C LEU A 181 13.95 14.00 -4.32
N SER A 182 14.00 13.72 -5.63
CA SER A 182 14.97 14.30 -6.56
C SER A 182 14.66 15.78 -6.87
N GLU A 183 13.40 16.21 -6.87
CA GLU A 183 13.00 17.62 -6.97
C GLU A 183 13.32 18.40 -5.69
N VAL A 184 13.04 17.82 -4.51
CA VAL A 184 13.43 18.40 -3.21
C VAL A 184 14.96 18.50 -3.08
N HIS A 185 15.70 17.47 -3.50
CA HIS A 185 17.16 17.52 -3.61
C HIS A 185 17.64 18.62 -4.56
N THR A 186 16.98 18.75 -5.72
CA THR A 186 17.34 19.76 -6.73
C THR A 186 17.09 21.17 -6.20
N ALA A 187 15.97 21.39 -5.49
CA ALA A 187 15.66 22.66 -4.85
C ALA A 187 16.67 23.00 -3.74
N ALA A 188 17.03 22.05 -2.88
CA ALA A 188 18.04 22.22 -1.83
C ALA A 188 19.42 22.55 -2.42
N LEU A 189 19.89 21.77 -3.41
CA LEU A 189 21.16 22.03 -4.11
C LEU A 189 21.16 23.39 -4.83
N THR A 190 20.03 23.76 -5.44
CA THR A 190 19.89 25.07 -6.12
C THR A 190 19.93 26.22 -5.10
N GLY A 191 19.29 26.05 -3.94
CA GLY A 191 19.36 27.01 -2.83
C GLY A 191 20.79 27.17 -2.30
N LEU A 192 21.48 26.05 -2.03
CA LEU A 192 22.88 26.03 -1.57
C LEU A 192 23.81 26.71 -2.57
N LEU A 193 23.72 26.34 -3.85
CA LEU A 193 24.53 26.95 -4.92
C LEU A 193 24.18 28.43 -5.11
N GLY A 194 22.92 28.82 -4.95
CA GLY A 194 22.48 30.22 -4.97
C GLY A 194 23.09 31.03 -3.83
N THR A 195 23.07 30.49 -2.61
CA THR A 195 23.71 31.13 -1.45
C THR A 195 25.21 31.26 -1.60
N LEU A 196 25.89 30.21 -2.07
CA LEU A 196 27.34 30.19 -2.25
C LEU A 196 27.82 31.03 -3.44
N ARG A 197 26.96 31.29 -4.44
CA ARG A 197 27.29 32.12 -5.62
C ARG A 197 26.81 33.57 -5.50
N SER A 198 26.11 33.92 -4.42
CA SER A 198 25.59 35.26 -4.22
C SER A 198 26.71 36.26 -4.04
N ARG A 199 26.77 37.28 -4.91
CA ARG A 199 27.72 38.40 -4.78
C ARG A 199 27.31 39.42 -3.72
N ALA A 200 26.12 39.27 -3.14
CA ALA A 200 25.57 40.16 -2.13
C ALA A 200 25.90 39.71 -0.69
N LEU A 201 26.50 38.52 -0.53
CA LEU A 201 26.92 37.98 0.76
C LEU A 201 28.44 37.89 0.79
N ASP A 202 29.05 38.11 1.95
CA ASP A 202 30.45 37.75 2.17
C ASP A 202 30.60 36.22 2.34
N ASP A 203 31.82 35.72 2.13
CA ASP A 203 32.13 34.29 2.15
C ASP A 203 31.77 33.60 3.47
N ALA A 204 31.88 34.31 4.59
CA ALA A 204 31.58 33.77 5.91
C ALA A 204 30.07 33.59 6.09
N THR A 205 29.29 34.61 5.73
CA THR A 205 27.83 34.63 5.79
C THR A 205 27.21 33.67 4.78
N ALA A 206 27.76 33.60 3.56
CA ALA A 206 27.33 32.65 2.54
C ALA A 206 27.54 31.21 2.99
N ARG A 207 28.69 30.90 3.61
CA ARG A 207 29.00 29.56 4.14
C ARG A 207 28.11 29.20 5.33
N ALA A 208 27.90 30.12 6.27
CA ALA A 208 27.02 29.88 7.41
C ALA A 208 25.57 29.59 6.97
N ARG A 209 25.02 30.41 6.07
CA ARG A 209 23.67 30.21 5.54
C ARG A 209 23.54 28.94 4.70
N ALA A 210 24.56 28.57 3.94
CA ALA A 210 24.56 27.30 3.21
C ALA A 210 24.59 26.09 4.17
N VAL A 211 25.33 26.17 5.28
CA VAL A 211 25.35 25.11 6.29
C VAL A 211 23.98 24.97 6.98
N GLU A 212 23.36 26.09 7.39
CA GLU A 212 22.02 26.08 7.98
C GLU A 212 20.99 25.46 7.03
N LEU A 213 20.97 25.90 5.76
CA LEU A 213 20.04 25.40 4.75
C LEU A 213 20.26 23.91 4.44
N ALA A 214 21.51 23.43 4.49
CA ALA A 214 21.84 22.02 4.32
C ALA A 214 21.36 21.17 5.52
N VAL A 215 21.55 21.66 6.75
CA VAL A 215 21.11 20.97 7.96
C VAL A 215 19.59 20.86 8.00
N ASP A 216 18.87 21.94 7.74
CA ASP A 216 17.40 21.94 7.73
C ASP A 216 16.85 20.99 6.66
N SER A 217 17.42 21.02 5.45
CA SER A 217 17.03 20.11 4.36
C SER A 217 17.28 18.64 4.71
N LEU A 218 18.38 18.33 5.41
CA LEU A 218 18.68 16.95 5.85
C LEU A 218 17.73 16.46 6.94
N VAL A 219 17.31 17.32 7.85
CA VAL A 219 16.33 16.99 8.90
C VAL A 219 14.96 16.72 8.28
N GLU A 220 14.53 17.54 7.32
CA GLU A 220 13.27 17.36 6.60
C GLU A 220 13.25 16.08 5.76
N LEU A 221 14.32 15.81 5.00
CA LEU A 221 14.45 14.57 4.22
C LEU A 221 14.41 13.32 5.10
N ARG A 222 15.07 13.37 6.27
CA ARG A 222 15.12 12.26 7.21
C ARG A 222 13.78 12.00 7.89
N THR A 223 13.08 13.06 8.30
CA THR A 223 11.76 12.93 8.94
C THR A 223 10.68 12.42 7.97
N VAL A 224 10.74 12.81 6.69
CA VAL A 224 9.86 12.27 5.65
C VAL A 224 10.14 10.78 5.41
N ALA A 225 11.42 10.37 5.32
CA ALA A 225 11.80 8.98 5.14
C ALA A 225 11.45 8.09 6.34
N GLU A 226 11.69 8.55 7.57
CA GLU A 226 11.37 7.81 8.81
C GLU A 226 9.85 7.64 9.01
N ARG A 227 9.05 8.64 8.62
CA ARG A 227 7.59 8.60 8.68
C ARG A 227 6.99 7.69 7.62
N ASP A 228 7.60 7.65 6.45
CA ASP A 228 7.26 6.74 5.35
C ASP A 228 7.54 5.27 5.74
N GLN A 229 8.71 5.01 6.34
CA GLN A 229 9.12 3.69 6.81
C GLN A 229 8.19 3.14 7.92
N ALA A 230 7.84 3.97 8.91
CA ALA A 230 6.95 3.59 10.02
C ALA A 230 5.51 3.25 9.61
N LEU A 231 5.06 3.71 8.44
CA LEU A 231 3.73 3.39 7.89
C LEU A 231 3.73 2.10 7.05
N THR A 232 4.89 1.68 6.53
CA THR A 232 5.02 0.53 5.62
C THR A 232 5.66 -0.72 6.23
N GLU A 233 6.32 -0.63 7.39
CA GLU A 233 7.06 -1.74 8.00
C GLU A 233 6.48 -2.17 9.36
N GLU A 234 6.64 -3.45 9.69
CA GLU A 234 6.24 -4.06 10.96
C GLU A 234 7.42 -4.88 11.52
N PRO A 235 7.71 -4.85 12.84
CA PRO A 235 8.73 -5.71 13.45
C PRO A 235 8.43 -7.20 13.19
N ALA A 236 9.45 -7.98 12.79
CA ALA A 236 9.26 -9.39 12.45
C ALA A 236 8.68 -10.22 13.59
N VAL A 237 9.10 -9.96 14.84
CA VAL A 237 8.58 -10.67 16.02
C VAL A 237 7.11 -10.32 16.23
N GLN A 238 6.73 -9.04 16.13
CA GLN A 238 5.34 -8.62 16.22
C GLN A 238 4.48 -9.24 15.10
N ALA A 239 5.03 -9.29 13.88
CA ALA A 239 4.37 -9.90 12.75
C ALA A 239 4.13 -11.40 12.94
N PHE A 240 5.08 -12.10 13.57
CA PHE A 240 4.96 -13.49 13.93
C PHE A 240 3.98 -13.72 15.10
N ASP A 241 3.95 -12.84 16.10
CA ASP A 241 2.99 -12.94 17.21
C ASP A 241 1.54 -12.86 16.71
N ARG A 242 1.27 -11.96 15.74
CA ARG A 242 -0.04 -11.90 15.08
C ARG A 242 -0.36 -13.18 14.30
N LEU A 243 0.64 -13.82 13.68
CA LEU A 243 0.44 -15.14 13.07
C LEU A 243 0.01 -16.13 14.15
N ALA A 244 0.80 -16.25 15.22
CA ALA A 244 0.54 -17.17 16.32
C ALA A 244 -0.86 -17.00 16.92
N ASP A 245 -1.29 -15.76 17.16
CA ASP A 245 -2.63 -15.43 17.64
C ASP A 245 -3.73 -15.88 16.67
N SER A 246 -3.50 -15.79 15.37
CA SER A 246 -4.44 -16.29 14.37
C SER A 246 -4.51 -17.81 14.28
N LEU A 247 -3.40 -18.52 14.59
CA LEU A 247 -3.30 -19.98 14.46
C LEU A 247 -3.82 -20.71 15.71
N ARG A 248 -3.55 -20.20 16.92
CA ARG A 248 -3.94 -20.86 18.19
C ARG A 248 -5.43 -21.24 18.26
N PRO A 249 -6.40 -20.42 17.81
CA PRO A 249 -7.82 -20.79 17.83
C PRO A 249 -8.15 -21.99 16.95
N LEU A 250 -7.43 -22.20 15.85
CA LEU A 250 -7.68 -23.30 14.90
C LEU A 250 -7.40 -24.67 15.52
N LEU A 251 -6.46 -24.73 16.46
CA LEU A 251 -5.96 -25.97 17.05
C LEU A 251 -6.44 -26.19 18.49
N ARG A 252 -7.18 -25.24 19.07
CA ARG A 252 -7.60 -25.26 20.49
C ARG A 252 -8.37 -26.53 20.89
N HIS A 253 -9.12 -27.11 19.96
CA HIS A 253 -9.99 -28.27 20.21
C HIS A 253 -9.56 -29.52 19.44
N GLY A 254 -8.40 -29.49 18.77
CA GLY A 254 -7.87 -30.60 17.99
C GLY A 254 -6.80 -31.41 18.75
N PRO A 255 -6.55 -32.66 18.36
CA PRO A 255 -5.49 -33.49 18.94
C PRO A 255 -4.07 -33.08 18.50
N VAL A 256 -3.96 -32.11 17.59
CA VAL A 256 -2.70 -31.70 16.96
C VAL A 256 -1.96 -30.68 17.82
N ARG A 257 -0.68 -30.94 18.10
CA ARG A 257 0.20 -30.04 18.84
C ARG A 257 0.81 -28.98 17.92
N LEU A 258 0.62 -27.70 18.24
CA LEU A 258 1.25 -26.57 17.55
C LEU A 258 2.58 -26.19 18.22
N GLU A 259 3.66 -26.17 17.44
CA GLU A 259 4.97 -25.65 17.84
C GLU A 259 5.27 -24.36 17.05
N LEU A 260 5.61 -23.28 17.75
CA LEU A 260 5.89 -21.98 17.15
C LEU A 260 7.38 -21.65 17.28
N ALA A 261 8.02 -21.30 16.16
CA ALA A 261 9.41 -20.87 16.09
C ALA A 261 9.50 -19.42 15.59
N PRO A 262 9.50 -18.41 16.48
CA PRO A 262 9.62 -17.01 16.08
C PRO A 262 10.97 -16.73 15.41
N PRO A 263 11.09 -15.65 14.62
CA PRO A 263 12.36 -15.25 14.03
C PRO A 263 13.39 -14.90 15.11
N ALA A 264 14.65 -15.25 14.88
CA ALA A 264 15.74 -14.99 15.84
C ALA A 264 16.13 -13.50 15.92
N GLU A 265 15.89 -12.76 14.84
CA GLU A 265 16.17 -11.33 14.72
C GLU A 265 14.85 -10.56 14.54
N ASP A 266 14.70 -9.43 15.24
CA ASP A 266 13.53 -8.55 15.11
C ASP A 266 13.77 -7.45 14.07
N ARG A 267 14.07 -7.87 12.84
CA ARG A 267 14.25 -6.96 11.71
C ARG A 267 12.88 -6.45 11.24
N PRO A 268 12.75 -5.16 10.85
CA PRO A 268 11.52 -4.69 10.22
C PRO A 268 11.24 -5.40 8.90
N LEU A 269 9.98 -5.75 8.67
CA LEU A 269 9.48 -6.39 7.46
C LEU A 269 8.53 -5.44 6.72
N PRO A 270 8.57 -5.41 5.38
CA PRO A 270 7.50 -4.78 4.61
C PRO A 270 6.14 -5.39 4.98
N ALA A 271 5.14 -4.55 5.24
CA ALA A 271 3.87 -4.98 5.81
C ALA A 271 3.06 -5.87 4.83
N ASP A 272 3.25 -5.74 3.52
CA ASP A 272 2.69 -6.66 2.52
C ASP A 272 3.35 -8.04 2.52
N ILE A 273 4.67 -8.11 2.70
CA ILE A 273 5.44 -9.35 2.91
C ILE A 273 4.96 -10.04 4.20
N ALA A 274 4.92 -9.32 5.32
CA ALA A 274 4.45 -9.85 6.60
C ALA A 274 3.01 -10.36 6.52
N ARG A 275 2.09 -9.59 5.90
CA ARG A 275 0.69 -9.99 5.70
C ARG A 275 0.57 -11.23 4.82
N THR A 276 1.33 -11.29 3.73
CA THR A 276 1.29 -12.40 2.79
C THR A 276 1.86 -13.67 3.40
N ALA A 277 2.99 -13.58 4.10
CA ALA A 277 3.56 -14.69 4.85
C ALA A 277 2.52 -15.27 5.83
N ARG A 278 1.84 -14.43 6.61
CA ARG A 278 0.78 -14.88 7.53
C ARG A 278 -0.37 -15.61 6.84
N ALA A 279 -0.90 -15.03 5.75
CA ALA A 279 -2.01 -15.61 5.00
C ALA A 279 -1.63 -16.96 4.37
N VAL A 280 -0.42 -17.04 3.80
CA VAL A 280 0.11 -18.28 3.22
C VAL A 280 0.31 -19.35 4.30
N MET A 281 0.94 -19.01 5.42
CA MET A 281 1.15 -19.96 6.53
C MET A 281 -0.16 -20.49 7.10
N ARG A 282 -1.17 -19.64 7.26
CA ARG A 282 -2.51 -20.08 7.68
C ARG A 282 -3.15 -21.03 6.67
N THR A 283 -3.07 -20.71 5.38
CA THR A 283 -3.62 -21.55 4.31
C THR A 283 -2.95 -22.92 4.29
N VAL A 284 -1.62 -22.93 4.33
CA VAL A 284 -0.83 -24.17 4.34
C VAL A 284 -1.12 -25.00 5.58
N LEU A 285 -1.22 -24.38 6.76
CA LEU A 285 -1.58 -25.07 7.99
C LEU A 285 -2.94 -25.75 7.89
N LEU A 286 -3.97 -25.06 7.37
CA LEU A 286 -5.31 -25.64 7.26
C LEU A 286 -5.30 -26.91 6.39
N VAL A 287 -4.55 -26.90 5.29
CA VAL A 287 -4.39 -28.07 4.42
C VAL A 287 -3.59 -29.18 5.10
N ALA A 288 -2.54 -28.83 5.86
CA ALA A 288 -1.80 -29.81 6.63
C ALA A 288 -2.69 -30.52 7.67
N LEU A 289 -3.60 -29.78 8.31
CA LEU A 289 -4.55 -30.33 9.30
C LEU A 289 -5.64 -31.22 8.69
N GLU A 290 -5.88 -31.13 7.38
CA GLU A 290 -6.76 -32.06 6.66
C GLU A 290 -6.10 -33.42 6.39
N GLN A 291 -4.77 -33.53 6.54
CA GLN A 291 -4.08 -34.80 6.41
C GLN A 291 -4.29 -35.64 7.67
N ASP A 292 -4.64 -36.91 7.50
CA ASP A 292 -4.85 -37.88 8.59
C ASP A 292 -3.89 -39.07 8.40
N PRO A 293 -3.09 -39.46 9.41
CA PRO A 293 -2.95 -38.85 10.73
C PRO A 293 -1.95 -37.70 10.75
N VAL A 294 -2.26 -36.60 11.43
CA VAL A 294 -1.32 -35.55 11.85
C VAL A 294 -1.44 -35.38 13.36
N THR A 295 -0.30 -35.34 14.06
CA THR A 295 -0.26 -35.18 15.52
C THR A 295 0.52 -33.95 15.97
N ARG A 296 1.39 -33.43 15.12
CA ARG A 296 2.21 -32.25 15.40
C ARG A 296 2.41 -31.41 14.14
N VAL A 297 2.27 -30.10 14.30
CA VAL A 297 2.63 -29.12 13.29
C VAL A 297 3.54 -28.04 13.89
N GLN A 298 4.63 -27.73 13.21
CA GLN A 298 5.55 -26.66 13.52
C GLN A 298 5.39 -25.52 12.52
N VAL A 299 5.28 -24.28 13.00
CA VAL A 299 5.26 -23.07 12.17
C VAL A 299 6.39 -22.15 12.60
N GLY A 300 7.24 -21.73 11.66
CA GLY A 300 8.41 -20.93 11.98
C GLY A 300 8.77 -19.90 10.93
N TRP A 301 9.36 -18.78 11.35
CA TRP A 301 9.90 -17.74 10.46
C TRP A 301 11.40 -17.62 10.66
N HIS A 302 12.14 -17.51 9.57
CA HIS A 302 13.57 -17.27 9.56
C HIS A 302 13.91 -16.15 8.59
N LEU A 303 14.77 -15.22 9.01
CA LEU A 303 15.26 -14.13 8.19
C LEU A 303 16.68 -14.47 7.79
N ASP A 304 16.91 -14.65 6.49
CA ASP A 304 18.24 -14.95 5.96
C ASP A 304 18.94 -13.64 5.59
N ALA A 305 19.93 -13.26 6.39
CA ALA A 305 20.73 -12.04 6.17
C ALA A 305 21.58 -12.12 4.89
N GLY A 306 21.91 -13.31 4.40
CA GLY A 306 22.69 -13.51 3.19
C GLY A 306 21.87 -13.37 1.91
N THR A 307 20.62 -13.85 1.92
CA THR A 307 19.74 -13.79 0.74
C THR A 307 18.74 -12.64 0.77
N ASP A 308 18.62 -11.91 1.89
CA ASP A 308 17.62 -10.87 2.11
C ASP A 308 16.18 -11.39 1.93
N GLU A 309 15.90 -12.58 2.46
CA GLU A 309 14.60 -13.26 2.34
C GLU A 309 14.00 -13.61 3.69
N LEU A 310 12.67 -13.49 3.78
CA LEU A 310 11.87 -14.15 4.80
C LEU A 310 11.54 -15.57 4.34
N ARG A 311 11.94 -16.55 5.12
CA ARG A 311 11.53 -17.95 4.98
C ARG A 311 10.50 -18.29 6.06
N ALA A 312 9.25 -18.48 5.64
CA ALA A 312 8.18 -18.92 6.51
C ALA A 312 7.88 -20.41 6.24
N THR A 313 7.91 -21.24 7.28
CA THR A 313 7.81 -22.69 7.17
C THR A 313 6.60 -23.23 7.95
N VAL A 314 5.94 -24.22 7.35
CA VAL A 314 4.98 -25.11 8.04
C VAL A 314 5.49 -26.54 7.86
N ARG A 315 5.64 -27.27 8.95
CA ARG A 315 6.05 -28.67 8.94
C ARG A 315 5.08 -29.53 9.73
N ASP A 316 4.53 -30.57 9.12
CA ASP A 316 3.71 -31.57 9.78
C ASP A 316 4.46 -32.91 9.96
N ASP A 317 3.89 -33.79 10.78
CA ASP A 317 4.30 -35.19 10.93
C ASP A 317 3.33 -36.16 10.25
N GLY A 318 2.63 -35.68 9.23
CA GLY A 318 1.57 -36.38 8.55
C GLY A 318 2.03 -37.48 7.59
N PRO A 319 1.12 -37.99 6.75
CA PRO A 319 1.45 -39.03 5.77
C PRO A 319 2.45 -38.58 4.68
N GLY A 320 2.73 -37.28 4.54
CA GLY A 320 3.66 -36.76 3.53
C GLY A 320 3.10 -36.85 2.10
N THR A 321 1.78 -36.75 1.95
CA THR A 321 1.06 -36.84 0.66
C THR A 321 0.68 -35.48 0.06
N LEU A 322 0.96 -34.39 0.78
CA LEU A 322 0.62 -33.04 0.31
C LEU A 322 1.52 -32.65 -0.87
N GLY A 323 0.94 -32.63 -2.07
CA GLY A 323 1.62 -32.21 -3.29
C GLY A 323 1.46 -30.72 -3.60
N ARG A 324 2.36 -30.18 -4.43
CA ARG A 324 2.25 -28.82 -5.02
C ARG A 324 0.93 -28.60 -5.77
N GLU A 325 0.33 -29.66 -6.30
CA GLU A 325 -0.92 -29.60 -7.07
C GLU A 325 -2.16 -29.36 -6.21
N ALA A 326 -2.06 -29.48 -4.89
CA ALA A 326 -3.17 -29.20 -3.99
C ALA A 326 -3.65 -27.75 -4.20
N PHE A 327 -4.97 -27.57 -4.39
CA PHE A 327 -5.54 -26.29 -4.82
C PHE A 327 -5.15 -25.11 -3.91
N ALA A 328 -5.17 -25.33 -2.59
CA ALA A 328 -4.79 -24.32 -1.61
C ALA A 328 -3.27 -24.03 -1.59
N VAL A 329 -2.44 -25.01 -1.91
CA VAL A 329 -0.98 -24.85 -2.08
C VAL A 329 -0.68 -24.04 -3.34
N ARG A 330 -1.36 -24.33 -4.46
CA ARG A 330 -1.25 -23.53 -5.69
C ARG A 330 -1.72 -22.09 -5.50
N ARG A 331 -2.84 -21.88 -4.81
CA ARG A 331 -3.33 -20.53 -4.43
C ARG A 331 -2.33 -19.77 -3.58
N ALA A 332 -1.66 -20.45 -2.65
CA ALA A 332 -0.60 -19.86 -1.84
C ALA A 332 0.63 -19.50 -2.69
N GLU A 333 1.02 -20.35 -3.63
CA GLU A 333 2.12 -20.09 -4.57
C GLU A 333 1.81 -18.90 -5.49
N GLU A 334 0.63 -18.84 -6.11
CA GLU A 334 0.18 -17.71 -6.94
C GLU A 334 0.29 -16.36 -6.19
N ARG A 335 -0.04 -16.36 -4.90
CA ARG A 335 0.07 -15.20 -4.03
C ARG A 335 1.52 -14.80 -3.77
N LEU A 336 2.40 -15.78 -3.54
CA LEU A 336 3.83 -15.53 -3.35
C LEU A 336 4.49 -15.03 -4.64
N THR A 337 4.13 -15.60 -5.79
CA THR A 337 4.68 -15.20 -7.09
C THR A 337 4.38 -13.75 -7.42
N ALA A 338 3.20 -13.24 -7.06
CA ALA A 338 2.89 -11.80 -7.19
C ALA A 338 3.86 -10.90 -6.40
N LEU A 339 4.47 -11.45 -5.34
CA LEU A 339 5.48 -10.79 -4.53
C LEU A 339 6.94 -11.13 -4.93
N GLY A 340 7.16 -11.87 -6.03
CA GLY A 340 8.49 -12.39 -6.37
C GLY A 340 8.97 -13.48 -5.41
N GLY A 341 8.07 -13.99 -4.55
CA GLY A 341 8.32 -15.12 -3.67
C GLY A 341 8.05 -16.45 -4.36
N ARG A 342 8.46 -17.52 -3.70
CA ARG A 342 8.34 -18.90 -4.17
C ARG A 342 7.87 -19.80 -3.04
N LEU A 343 7.20 -20.89 -3.40
CA LEU A 343 6.76 -21.92 -2.47
C LEU A 343 7.46 -23.24 -2.78
N GLU A 344 8.17 -23.79 -1.81
CA GLU A 344 8.79 -25.11 -1.89
C GLU A 344 7.98 -26.08 -1.03
N VAL A 345 7.72 -27.28 -1.55
CA VAL A 345 7.01 -28.35 -0.83
C VAL A 345 7.89 -29.58 -0.88
N ASP A 346 8.31 -30.03 0.30
CA ASP A 346 9.07 -31.25 0.50
C ASP A 346 8.20 -32.24 1.27
N ALA A 347 7.61 -33.19 0.55
CA ALA A 347 6.70 -34.18 1.08
C ALA A 347 7.40 -35.54 1.10
N VAL A 348 7.63 -36.08 2.30
CA VAL A 348 8.31 -37.35 2.48
C VAL A 348 7.30 -38.37 3.01
N PRO A 349 6.94 -39.41 2.23
CA PRO A 349 5.96 -40.40 2.64
C PRO A 349 6.28 -41.01 4.02
N GLY A 350 5.33 -40.90 4.95
CA GLY A 350 5.47 -41.39 6.33
C GLY A 350 6.34 -40.55 7.26
N TRP A 351 6.91 -39.44 6.79
CA TRP A 351 7.71 -38.50 7.59
C TRP A 351 7.09 -37.10 7.72
N GLY A 352 6.06 -36.81 6.94
CA GLY A 352 5.35 -35.54 6.92
C GLY A 352 5.73 -34.64 5.75
N THR A 353 5.15 -33.45 5.76
CA THR A 353 5.39 -32.42 4.74
C THR A 353 6.06 -31.21 5.36
N THR A 354 7.04 -30.64 4.66
CA THR A 354 7.57 -29.31 4.93
C THR A 354 7.24 -28.39 3.77
N VAL A 355 6.50 -27.32 4.06
CA VAL A 355 6.20 -26.27 3.10
C VAL A 355 6.96 -25.01 3.50
N THR A 356 7.77 -24.49 2.58
CA THR A 356 8.58 -23.29 2.78
C THR A 356 8.15 -22.21 1.80
N ALA A 357 7.62 -21.10 2.33
CA ALA A 357 7.41 -19.88 1.57
C ALA A 357 8.63 -18.98 1.71
N ALA A 358 9.31 -18.68 0.61
CA ALA A 358 10.42 -17.73 0.55
C ALA A 358 9.93 -16.43 -0.09
N LEU A 359 10.13 -15.32 0.61
CA LEU A 359 9.69 -13.97 0.22
C LEU A 359 10.89 -13.02 0.24
N PRO A 360 11.21 -12.33 -0.87
CA PRO A 360 12.25 -11.32 -0.87
C PRO A 360 11.83 -10.13 0.01
N LEU A 361 12.74 -9.66 0.86
CA LEU A 361 12.55 -8.47 1.71
C LEU A 361 12.89 -7.18 0.95
N GLY A 362 13.84 -7.25 0.03
CA GLY A 362 14.15 -6.18 -0.90
C GLY A 362 13.05 -5.99 -1.95
N THR A 363 12.99 -4.78 -2.52
CA THR A 363 12.14 -4.50 -3.68
C THR A 363 12.38 -5.56 -4.76
N PRO A 364 11.33 -6.24 -5.28
CA PRO A 364 11.51 -7.13 -6.41
C PRO A 364 12.23 -6.36 -7.51
N GLY A 365 13.33 -6.89 -8.03
CA GLY A 365 13.81 -6.43 -9.33
C GLY A 365 12.61 -6.48 -10.27
N LEU A 366 12.24 -5.33 -10.85
CA LEU A 366 11.09 -5.26 -11.75
C LEU A 366 11.17 -6.44 -12.73
N PRO A 367 10.13 -7.29 -12.83
CA PRO A 367 10.12 -8.31 -13.87
C PRO A 367 10.30 -7.57 -15.19
N GLU A 368 11.33 -7.95 -15.98
CA GLU A 368 11.79 -7.29 -17.22
C GLU A 368 10.70 -6.40 -17.84
N SER A 369 10.62 -5.18 -17.32
CA SER A 369 9.64 -4.21 -17.75
C SER A 369 10.26 -3.59 -18.99
N ASP A 370 9.45 -3.41 -20.03
CA ASP A 370 9.83 -2.72 -21.25
C ASP A 370 10.84 -1.62 -20.92
N PRO A 371 12.09 -1.68 -21.41
CA PRO A 371 13.16 -0.74 -21.06
C PRO A 371 12.74 0.72 -21.26
N LEU A 372 11.75 0.96 -22.12
CA LEU A 372 11.15 2.26 -22.41
C LEU A 372 10.28 2.81 -21.27
N ALA A 373 9.70 1.94 -20.43
CA ALA A 373 8.88 2.34 -19.28
C ALA A 373 9.69 3.08 -18.20
N ALA A 374 11.02 2.91 -18.19
CA ALA A 374 11.93 3.65 -17.32
C ALA A 374 12.26 5.07 -17.82
N LEU A 375 11.90 5.40 -19.06
CA LEU A 375 12.19 6.69 -19.68
C LEU A 375 11.02 7.66 -19.50
N GLY A 376 11.35 8.93 -19.21
CA GLY A 376 10.36 10.00 -19.19
C GLY A 376 9.89 10.36 -20.62
N PRO A 377 8.74 11.05 -20.77
CA PRO A 377 8.19 11.43 -22.08
C PRO A 377 9.22 12.16 -22.97
N ARG A 378 10.02 13.05 -22.35
CA ARG A 378 11.05 13.81 -23.07
C ARG A 378 12.26 12.99 -23.46
N GLU A 379 12.60 11.97 -22.68
CA GLU A 379 13.70 11.05 -22.98
C GLU A 379 13.30 10.12 -24.13
N LEU A 380 12.04 9.72 -24.22
CA LEU A 380 11.50 8.97 -25.36
C LEU A 380 11.57 9.77 -26.66
N GLU A 381 11.21 11.04 -26.64
CA GLU A 381 11.34 11.93 -27.80
C GLU A 381 12.80 12.08 -28.25
N VAL A 382 13.72 12.26 -27.31
CA VAL A 382 15.17 12.33 -27.59
C VAL A 382 15.68 10.98 -28.12
N LEU A 383 15.26 9.86 -27.54
CA LEU A 383 15.62 8.51 -27.98
C LEU A 383 15.13 8.23 -29.40
N ALA A 384 13.91 8.64 -29.75
CA ALA A 384 13.37 8.50 -31.11
C ALA A 384 14.20 9.30 -32.13
N GLN A 385 14.67 10.49 -31.76
CA GLN A 385 15.55 11.29 -32.63
C GLN A 385 16.98 10.69 -32.71
N LEU A 386 17.48 10.07 -31.64
CA LEU A 386 18.75 9.33 -31.64
C LEU A 386 18.69 8.09 -32.55
N ALA A 387 17.59 7.34 -32.51
CA ALA A 387 17.35 6.16 -33.33
C ALA A 387 17.30 6.48 -34.83
N ARG A 388 16.85 7.70 -35.19
CA ARG A 388 16.91 8.27 -36.55
C ARG A 388 18.31 8.77 -36.97
N GLY A 389 19.30 8.69 -36.07
CA GLY A 389 20.68 9.08 -36.36
C GLY A 389 20.98 10.58 -36.23
N HIS A 390 20.07 11.38 -35.65
CA HIS A 390 20.29 12.81 -35.51
C HIS A 390 21.43 13.16 -34.53
N ARG A 391 22.10 14.28 -34.78
CA ARG A 391 23.11 14.86 -33.88
C ARG A 391 22.44 15.79 -32.87
N ASN A 392 23.03 15.97 -31.69
CA ASN A 392 22.42 16.73 -30.59
C ASN A 392 21.93 18.13 -30.99
N ARG A 393 22.62 18.80 -31.91
CA ARG A 393 22.18 20.09 -32.46
C ARG A 393 20.87 20.00 -33.25
N ALA A 394 20.73 18.99 -34.11
CA ALA A 394 19.50 18.77 -34.86
C ALA A 394 18.35 18.32 -33.95
N ILE A 395 18.64 17.55 -32.90
CA ILE A 395 17.65 17.17 -31.87
C ILE A 395 17.19 18.40 -31.10
N ALA A 396 18.13 19.28 -30.73
CA ALA A 396 17.86 20.55 -30.04
C ALA A 396 16.94 21.45 -30.86
N GLU A 397 17.21 21.59 -32.16
CA GLU A 397 16.36 22.33 -33.10
C GLU A 397 14.97 21.68 -33.24
N ALA A 398 14.91 20.37 -33.46
CA ALA A 398 13.64 19.63 -33.64
C ALA A 398 12.73 19.65 -32.40
N LEU A 399 13.33 19.64 -31.20
CA LEU A 399 12.60 19.61 -29.93
C LEU A 399 12.51 20.98 -29.25
N HIS A 400 13.08 22.03 -29.85
CA HIS A 400 13.08 23.41 -29.33
C HIS A 400 13.71 23.53 -27.92
N ILE A 401 14.84 22.86 -27.71
CA ILE A 401 15.64 22.91 -26.47
C ILE A 401 17.11 23.18 -26.78
N SER A 402 17.91 23.48 -25.74
CA SER A 402 19.35 23.71 -25.93
C SER A 402 20.13 22.41 -26.16
N GLU A 403 21.27 22.50 -26.85
CA GLU A 403 22.16 21.34 -27.09
C GLU A 403 22.71 20.74 -25.78
N SER A 404 22.91 21.55 -24.74
CA SER A 404 23.32 21.07 -23.41
C SER A 404 22.21 20.28 -22.72
N THR A 405 20.94 20.70 -22.88
CA THR A 405 19.77 19.94 -22.42
C THR A 405 19.66 18.58 -23.14
N VAL A 406 19.95 18.53 -24.44
CA VAL A 406 20.00 17.26 -25.18
C VAL A 406 21.11 16.35 -24.66
N LYS A 407 22.32 16.88 -24.40
CA LYS A 407 23.43 16.10 -23.81
C LYS A 407 23.06 15.50 -22.46
N PHE A 408 22.33 16.26 -21.63
CA PHE A 408 21.82 15.79 -20.35
C PHE A 408 20.82 14.64 -20.52
N HIS A 409 19.82 14.78 -21.39
CA HIS A 409 18.86 13.70 -21.67
C HIS A 409 19.52 12.45 -22.25
N VAL A 410 20.49 12.60 -23.17
CA VAL A 410 21.25 11.48 -23.71
C VAL A 410 21.99 10.73 -22.59
N LYS A 411 22.65 11.43 -21.67
CA LYS A 411 23.35 10.81 -20.54
C LYS A 411 22.38 10.02 -19.65
N ASN A 412 21.20 10.57 -19.37
CA ASN A 412 20.19 9.89 -18.55
C ASN A 412 19.60 8.68 -19.27
N ILE A 413 19.35 8.76 -20.58
CA ILE A 413 18.90 7.63 -21.40
C ILE A 413 19.91 6.48 -21.35
N LEU A 414 21.21 6.77 -21.54
CA LEU A 414 22.26 5.75 -21.47
C LEU A 414 22.30 5.08 -20.09
N SER A 415 22.21 5.88 -19.03
CA SER A 415 22.18 5.37 -17.66
C SER A 415 20.93 4.54 -17.35
N LYS A 416 19.75 4.98 -17.79
CA LYS A 416 18.47 4.32 -17.50
C LYS A 416 18.30 3.03 -18.30
N LEU A 417 18.79 3.01 -19.54
CA LEU A 417 18.79 1.81 -20.39
C LEU A 417 20.00 0.90 -20.13
N SER A 418 20.91 1.28 -19.22
CA SER A 418 22.12 0.51 -18.88
C SER A 418 23.00 0.18 -20.11
N VAL A 419 23.14 1.14 -21.02
CA VAL A 419 23.97 1.03 -22.24
C VAL A 419 25.11 2.04 -22.20
N ALA A 420 26.26 1.67 -22.78
CA ALA A 420 27.48 2.47 -22.72
C ALA A 420 27.55 3.51 -23.84
N THR A 421 26.91 3.23 -24.98
CA THR A 421 27.03 4.07 -26.17
C THR A 421 25.69 4.54 -26.74
N ARG A 422 25.71 5.72 -27.37
CA ARG A 422 24.57 6.24 -28.15
C ARG A 422 24.14 5.29 -29.27
N GLY A 423 25.06 4.45 -29.77
CA GLY A 423 24.77 3.46 -30.80
C GLY A 423 23.97 2.29 -30.25
N GLU A 424 24.34 1.80 -29.06
CA GLU A 424 23.58 0.78 -28.33
C GLU A 424 22.17 1.26 -28.00
N ALA A 425 22.01 2.50 -27.51
CA ALA A 425 20.69 3.08 -27.25
C ALA A 425 19.82 3.16 -28.52
N ALA A 426 20.40 3.54 -29.66
CA ALA A 426 19.70 3.61 -30.93
C ALA A 426 19.30 2.22 -31.45
N ALA A 427 20.18 1.22 -31.31
CA ALA A 427 19.89 -0.17 -31.67
C ALA A 427 18.76 -0.75 -30.80
N LEU A 428 18.80 -0.48 -29.50
CA LEU A 428 17.76 -0.91 -28.57
C LEU A 428 16.39 -0.28 -28.91
N ALA A 429 16.36 1.01 -29.27
CA ALA A 429 15.13 1.70 -29.69
C ALA A 429 14.50 1.11 -30.96
N HIS A 430 15.31 0.59 -31.90
CA HIS A 430 14.82 -0.11 -33.10
C HIS A 430 14.23 -1.48 -32.77
N THR A 431 14.91 -2.25 -31.89
CA THR A 431 14.42 -3.55 -31.42
C THR A 431 13.10 -3.44 -30.67
N LEU A 432 12.88 -2.31 -29.98
CA LEU A 432 11.66 -2.04 -29.19
C LEU A 432 10.60 -1.22 -29.96
N HIS A 433 10.73 -1.08 -31.28
CA HIS A 433 9.75 -0.41 -32.17
C HIS A 433 9.37 1.04 -31.79
N VAL A 434 10.30 1.81 -31.23
CA VAL A 434 10.09 3.24 -30.89
C VAL A 434 9.99 4.13 -32.14
N VAL A 435 10.42 3.62 -33.29
CA VAL A 435 10.43 4.34 -34.57
C VAL A 435 9.79 3.43 -35.64
N ALA A 436 8.79 3.96 -36.35
CA ALA A 436 8.21 3.33 -37.55
C ALA A 436 9.02 3.65 -38.79
#